data_AF-A0A9P6Y5C3-F1
#
_entry.id   AF-A0A9P6Y5C3-F1
#
_cell.length_a   1.000
_cell.length_b   1.000
_cell.length_c   1.000
_cell.angle_alpha   90.00
_cell.angle_beta   90.00
_cell.angle_gamma   90.00
#
_symmetry.space_group_name_H-M   'P 1'
#
loop_
_entity.id
_entity.type
_entity.pdbx_description
1 polymer ?
#
loop_
_entity_poly.entity_id
_entity_poly.type
_entity_poly.pdbx_seq_one_letter_code
_entity_poly.pdbx_strand_id
1 'polypeptide(L)'
;MAVIRGVANANGPLNHNALYPGAEKCEALGFDTVTTASRGKYCGSYTSNSARSISNKRQFYSAYGYGTFDFTDTTQGFASVNYYTTKAKASAGTEFWATSGDRFNQTRTGAATQYFWDPNLKDLVSLQRIFTPQELGGNEAASTLYDEYTYDFNVGVRGNLADRFDWEASAGRA
;
A
#
# COMPACT_ATOMS: atom_id res chain seq x y z
N MET A 1 -2.02 19.99 -8.94
CA MET A 1 -3.12 20.03 -9.93
C MET A 1 -3.41 18.61 -10.40
N ALA A 2 -4.69 18.28 -10.63
CA ALA A 2 -5.07 17.04 -11.28
C ALA A 2 -4.33 16.91 -12.63
N VAL A 3 -3.37 16.00 -12.72
CA VAL A 3 -2.94 15.50 -14.03
C VAL A 3 -4.12 14.67 -14.51
N ILE A 4 -5.12 15.34 -15.09
CA ILE A 4 -6.26 14.69 -15.73
C ILE A 4 -5.69 13.90 -16.91
N ARG A 5 -5.28 12.68 -16.60
CA ARG A 5 -5.07 11.63 -17.59
C ARG A 5 -6.46 11.20 -18.01
N GLY A 6 -7.12 12.04 -18.80
CA GLY A 6 -8.31 11.64 -19.52
C GLY A 6 -7.86 10.91 -20.74
N VAL A 7 -8.08 9.60 -20.82
CA VAL A 7 -8.08 8.95 -22.14
C VAL A 7 -9.16 9.68 -22.91
N ALA A 8 -8.77 10.47 -23.89
CA ALA A 8 -9.61 11.55 -24.37
C ALA A 8 -10.84 11.05 -25.14
N ASN A 9 -10.91 9.78 -25.52
CA ASN A 9 -12.12 9.13 -26.03
C ASN A 9 -11.92 7.60 -26.21
N ALA A 10 -12.95 6.91 -26.72
CA ALA A 10 -12.86 5.53 -27.24
C ALA A 10 -12.29 5.42 -28.70
N ASN A 11 -12.02 6.53 -29.38
CA ASN A 11 -11.77 6.66 -30.83
C ASN A 11 -10.66 7.70 -31.22
N GLY A 12 -9.56 7.80 -30.48
CA GLY A 12 -8.67 8.96 -30.48
C GLY A 12 -7.36 8.63 -29.81
N PRO A 13 -6.38 9.54 -29.78
CA PRO A 13 -5.02 9.19 -29.41
C PRO A 13 -4.98 8.65 -27.98
N LEU A 14 -4.63 7.37 -27.84
CA LEU A 14 -4.40 6.73 -26.55
C LEU A 14 -3.35 7.54 -25.78
N ASN A 15 -3.61 7.80 -24.49
CA ASN A 15 -2.73 8.54 -23.56
C ASN A 15 -2.62 10.07 -23.75
N HIS A 16 -3.54 10.73 -24.46
CA HIS A 16 -3.57 12.20 -24.46
C HIS A 16 -3.99 12.75 -23.08
N ASN A 17 -3.53 13.93 -22.65
CA ASN A 17 -4.11 14.59 -21.48
C ASN A 17 -5.32 15.43 -21.90
N ALA A 18 -6.43 15.34 -21.17
CA ALA A 18 -7.65 16.08 -21.53
C ALA A 18 -7.57 17.57 -21.19
N LEU A 19 -6.66 17.98 -20.30
CA LEU A 19 -6.54 19.36 -19.84
C LEU A 19 -5.07 19.77 -19.64
N TYR A 20 -4.74 20.96 -20.15
CA TYR A 20 -3.52 21.71 -19.82
C TYR A 20 -3.91 23.08 -19.27
N PRO A 21 -3.44 23.48 -18.07
CA PRO A 21 -3.96 24.65 -17.36
C PRO A 21 -3.24 25.96 -17.72
N GLY A 22 -2.17 25.89 -18.53
CA GLY A 22 -1.24 27.00 -18.74
C GLY A 22 0.04 26.88 -17.90
N ALA A 23 1.11 27.54 -18.35
CA ALA A 23 2.44 27.41 -17.78
C ALA A 23 2.49 27.97 -16.35
N GLU A 24 1.91 29.14 -16.13
CA GLU A 24 1.83 29.81 -14.82
C GLU A 24 1.24 28.90 -13.73
N LYS A 25 0.17 28.16 -14.06
CA LYS A 25 -0.46 27.22 -13.12
C LYS A 25 0.37 25.97 -12.89
N CYS A 26 1.12 25.50 -13.89
CA CYS A 26 2.07 24.40 -13.68
C CYS A 26 3.19 24.85 -12.74
N GLU A 27 3.78 26.03 -12.99
CA GLU A 27 4.92 26.59 -12.23
C GLU A 27 4.54 26.88 -10.78
N ALA A 28 3.35 27.44 -10.54
CA ALA A 28 2.82 27.68 -9.19
C ALA A 28 2.71 26.40 -8.34
N LEU A 29 2.73 25.23 -8.97
CA LEU A 29 2.64 23.91 -8.33
C LEU A 29 3.97 23.13 -8.40
N GLY A 30 5.06 23.76 -8.85
CA GLY A 30 6.37 23.12 -8.98
C GLY A 30 6.47 22.13 -10.14
N PHE A 31 5.64 22.30 -11.19
CA PHE A 31 5.69 21.50 -12.41
C PHE A 31 6.09 22.37 -13.60
N ASP A 32 6.73 21.73 -14.58
CA ASP A 32 7.08 22.33 -15.86
C ASP A 32 6.04 21.99 -16.93
N THR A 33 5.95 22.85 -17.94
CA THR A 33 5.20 22.52 -19.15
C THR A 33 5.98 21.53 -19.99
N VAL A 34 5.43 20.33 -20.16
CA VAL A 34 6.00 19.28 -21.01
C VAL A 34 5.12 19.09 -22.23
N THR A 35 5.75 18.95 -23.40
CA THR A 35 5.05 18.63 -24.66
C THR A 35 5.60 17.33 -25.21
N THR A 36 4.73 16.34 -25.46
CA THR A 36 5.11 15.11 -26.16
C THR A 36 4.15 14.82 -27.30
N ALA A 37 4.63 14.12 -28.33
CA ALA A 37 3.81 13.71 -29.47
C ALA A 37 2.61 12.83 -29.05
N SER A 38 2.78 12.03 -27.99
CA SER A 38 1.74 11.11 -27.49
C SER A 38 0.74 11.74 -26.53
N ARG A 39 1.14 12.79 -25.79
CA ARG A 39 0.34 13.32 -24.67
C ARG A 39 -0.10 14.78 -24.83
N GLY A 40 0.37 15.46 -25.88
CA GLY A 40 0.21 16.89 -26.05
C GLY A 40 0.96 17.70 -24.98
N LYS A 41 0.47 18.91 -24.69
CA LYS A 41 0.98 19.76 -23.59
C LYS A 41 0.37 19.32 -22.26
N TYR A 42 1.19 19.23 -21.21
CA TYR A 42 0.72 18.94 -19.85
C TYR A 42 1.70 19.44 -18.78
N CYS A 43 1.24 19.51 -17.52
CA CYS A 43 2.15 19.76 -16.39
C CYS A 43 2.88 18.48 -16.01
N GLY A 44 4.20 18.46 -16.11
CA GLY A 44 5.06 17.33 -15.74
C GLY A 44 6.19 17.78 -14.81
N SER A 45 6.83 16.83 -14.14
CA SER A 45 8.00 17.13 -13.31
C SER A 45 9.03 16.01 -13.49
N TYR A 46 10.27 16.39 -13.78
CA TYR A 46 11.39 15.45 -13.84
C TYR A 46 11.74 14.89 -12.46
N THR A 47 11.58 15.71 -11.42
CA THR A 47 11.92 15.37 -10.03
C THR A 47 10.80 14.62 -9.30
N SER A 48 9.57 14.58 -9.82
CA SER A 48 8.45 13.88 -9.16
C SER A 48 8.74 12.40 -8.83
N ASN A 49 9.55 11.72 -9.64
CA ASN A 49 9.98 10.34 -9.38
C ASN A 49 11.01 10.22 -8.24
N SER A 50 11.73 11.29 -7.89
CA SER A 50 12.70 11.29 -6.79
C SER A 50 12.05 11.30 -5.40
N ALA A 51 10.72 11.48 -5.34
CA ALA A 51 9.94 11.32 -4.11
C ALA A 51 9.92 9.87 -3.60
N ARG A 52 10.30 8.89 -4.42
CA ARG A 52 10.35 7.47 -4.06
C ARG A 52 11.46 7.20 -3.06
N SER A 53 11.20 6.32 -2.08
CA SER A 53 12.26 5.84 -1.21
C SER A 53 13.25 4.97 -2.00
N ILE A 54 14.55 5.30 -1.92
CA ILE A 54 15.63 4.46 -2.50
C ILE A 54 15.76 3.15 -1.71
N SER A 55 15.55 3.21 -0.39
CA SER A 55 15.53 2.07 0.51
C SER A 55 14.43 2.25 1.55
N ASN A 56 13.79 1.15 1.92
CA ASN A 56 12.75 1.14 2.95
C ASN A 56 13.39 1.02 4.33
N LYS A 57 12.87 1.75 5.31
CA LYS A 57 13.29 1.59 6.70
C LYS A 57 12.54 0.40 7.29
N ARG A 58 13.25 -0.53 7.94
CA ARG A 58 12.65 -1.63 8.70
C ARG A 58 13.42 -1.85 9.99
N GLN A 59 12.71 -1.89 11.10
CA GLN A 59 13.21 -2.26 12.42
C GLN A 59 12.35 -3.41 12.92
N PHE A 60 12.96 -4.49 13.39
CA PHE A 60 12.23 -5.63 13.93
C PHE A 60 12.85 -6.07 15.24
N TYR A 61 12.00 -6.55 16.14
CA TYR A 61 12.39 -7.15 17.41
C TYR A 61 11.63 -8.45 17.58
N SER A 62 12.34 -9.49 18.01
CA SER A 62 11.77 -10.78 18.32
C SER A 62 12.26 -11.25 19.69
N ALA A 63 11.35 -11.71 20.52
CA ALA A 63 11.66 -12.35 21.79
C ALA A 63 10.99 -13.73 21.82
N TYR A 64 11.72 -14.71 22.34
CA TYR A 64 11.23 -16.07 22.50
C TYR A 64 11.61 -16.56 23.90
N GLY A 65 10.65 -17.19 24.57
CA GLY A 65 10.85 -17.87 25.83
C GLY A 65 10.28 -19.28 25.74
N TYR A 66 11.03 -20.26 26.26
CA TYR A 66 10.57 -21.62 26.40
C TYR A 66 11.04 -22.18 27.73
N GLY A 67 10.14 -22.84 28.45
CA GLY A 67 10.42 -23.45 29.74
C GLY A 67 9.78 -24.82 29.84
N THR A 68 10.44 -25.70 30.57
CA THR A 68 9.91 -27.02 30.93
C THR A 68 9.95 -27.18 32.44
N PHE A 69 9.01 -27.96 32.96
CA PHE A 69 8.95 -28.31 34.37
C PHE A 69 8.61 -29.80 34.52
N ASP A 70 9.46 -30.53 35.20
CA ASP A 70 9.26 -31.96 35.46
C ASP A 70 8.33 -32.13 36.67
N PHE A 71 7.12 -32.64 36.43
CA PHE A 71 6.19 -32.96 37.51
C PHE A 71 6.54 -34.30 38.16
N THR A 72 6.99 -35.25 37.35
CA THR A 72 7.44 -36.60 37.73
C THR A 72 8.50 -37.06 36.72
N ASP A 73 9.11 -38.22 36.94
CA ASP A 73 10.08 -38.81 36.02
C ASP A 73 9.50 -39.10 34.60
N THR A 74 8.17 -39.18 34.48
CA THR A 74 7.49 -39.52 33.21
C THR A 74 6.57 -38.41 32.69
N THR A 75 6.41 -37.30 33.40
CA THR A 75 5.48 -36.22 33.04
C THR A 75 6.14 -34.86 33.15
N GLN A 76 6.20 -34.13 32.04
CA GLN A 76 6.82 -32.82 31.91
C GLN A 76 5.83 -31.80 31.36
N GLY A 77 5.68 -30.67 32.04
CA GLY A 77 5.01 -29.48 31.51
C GLY A 77 5.95 -28.69 30.63
N PHE A 78 5.40 -28.02 29.63
CA PHE A 78 6.13 -27.04 28.83
C PHE A 78 5.28 -25.79 28.59
N ALA A 79 5.97 -24.67 28.41
CA ALA A 79 5.36 -23.42 27.98
C ALA A 79 6.30 -22.69 27.02
N SER A 80 5.74 -22.11 25.96
CA SER A 80 6.43 -21.24 25.01
C SER A 80 5.70 -19.92 24.88
N VAL A 81 6.47 -18.85 24.66
CA VAL A 81 5.96 -17.54 24.27
C VAL A 81 6.87 -16.96 23.21
N ASN A 82 6.29 -16.47 22.12
CA ASN A 82 6.99 -15.68 21.13
C ASN A 82 6.33 -14.30 21.04
N TYR A 83 7.15 -13.29 20.82
CA TYR A 83 6.71 -11.93 20.55
C TYR A 83 7.52 -11.38 19.40
N TYR A 84 6.83 -10.86 18.39
CA TYR A 84 7.41 -10.21 17.22
C TYR A 84 6.82 -8.81 17.08
N THR A 85 7.66 -7.83 16.78
CA THR A 85 7.21 -6.52 16.35
C THR A 85 8.08 -6.00 15.23
N THR A 86 7.46 -5.36 14.26
CA THR A 86 8.14 -4.69 13.15
C THR A 86 7.57 -3.29 12.96
N LYS A 87 8.49 -2.34 12.76
CA LYS A 87 8.18 -0.99 12.30
C LYS A 87 8.86 -0.82 10.96
N ALA A 88 8.07 -0.65 9.91
CA ALA A 88 8.58 -0.37 8.58
C ALA A 88 7.97 0.91 8.00
N LYS A 89 8.76 1.55 7.14
CA LYS A 89 8.36 2.74 6.41
C LYS A 89 8.84 2.62 4.98
N ALA A 90 7.92 2.80 4.05
CA ALA A 90 8.18 2.78 2.62
C ALA A 90 7.42 3.91 1.93
N SER A 91 7.96 4.43 0.83
CA SER A 91 7.22 5.36 -0.03
C SER A 91 7.32 4.89 -1.47
N ALA A 92 6.16 4.62 -2.08
CA ALA A 92 6.04 4.41 -3.53
C ALA A 92 6.25 5.72 -4.33
N GLY A 93 6.52 6.82 -3.63
CA GLY A 93 6.82 8.16 -4.12
C GLY A 93 5.57 8.94 -4.45
N THR A 94 5.11 8.82 -5.68
CA THR A 94 4.00 9.63 -6.19
C THR A 94 2.67 9.03 -5.80
N GLU A 95 1.99 9.65 -4.84
CA GLU A 95 0.62 9.33 -4.50
C GLU A 95 -0.36 9.94 -5.51
N PHE A 96 -1.45 9.23 -5.79
CA PHE A 96 -2.48 9.75 -6.67
C PHE A 96 -3.89 9.29 -6.28
N TRP A 97 -4.85 10.16 -6.56
CA TRP A 97 -6.26 9.81 -6.67
C TRP A 97 -6.62 9.63 -8.14
N ALA A 98 -7.47 8.68 -8.48
CA ALA A 98 -8.01 8.54 -9.82
C ALA A 98 -9.42 7.95 -9.80
N THR A 99 -10.17 8.13 -10.87
CA THR A 99 -11.48 7.48 -11.06
C THR A 99 -11.36 5.98 -11.35
N SER A 100 -10.14 5.47 -11.53
CA SER A 100 -9.88 4.04 -11.71
C SER A 100 -10.27 3.24 -10.47
N GLY A 101 -11.27 2.36 -10.62
CA GLY A 101 -11.76 1.53 -9.53
C GLY A 101 -12.81 2.19 -8.63
N ASP A 102 -13.30 3.38 -9.00
CA ASP A 102 -14.41 4.02 -8.30
C ASP A 102 -15.68 3.16 -8.40
N ARG A 103 -16.24 2.78 -7.26
CA ARG A 103 -17.47 1.97 -7.16
C ARG A 103 -18.71 2.74 -7.64
N PHE A 104 -18.65 4.06 -7.77
CA PHE A 104 -19.73 4.88 -8.32
C PHE A 104 -19.69 4.93 -9.86
N ASN A 105 -18.55 4.60 -10.47
CA ASN A 105 -18.43 4.48 -11.92
C ASN A 105 -18.57 3.01 -12.30
N GLN A 106 -19.81 2.54 -12.45
CA GLN A 106 -20.11 1.17 -12.87
C GLN A 106 -20.74 1.14 -14.27
N THR A 107 -20.36 0.13 -15.05
CA THR A 107 -21.09 -0.21 -16.27
C THR A 107 -22.46 -0.76 -15.91
N ARG A 108 -23.34 -0.88 -16.91
CA ARG A 108 -24.66 -1.50 -16.76
C ARG A 108 -24.61 -2.94 -16.22
N THR A 109 -23.49 -3.65 -16.41
CA THR A 109 -23.27 -5.01 -15.90
C THR A 109 -22.70 -5.05 -14.48
N GLY A 110 -22.55 -3.90 -13.82
CA GLY A 110 -21.98 -3.78 -12.46
C GLY A 110 -20.45 -3.83 -12.42
N ALA A 111 -19.77 -3.87 -13.56
CA ALA A 111 -18.31 -3.83 -13.60
C ALA A 111 -17.82 -2.39 -13.35
N ALA A 112 -16.79 -2.21 -12.52
CA ALA A 112 -16.18 -0.91 -12.31
C ALA A 112 -15.51 -0.40 -13.61
N THR A 113 -15.69 0.88 -13.91
CA THR A 113 -15.06 1.59 -15.03
C THR A 113 -14.35 2.83 -14.50
N GLN A 114 -13.23 3.21 -15.14
CA GLN A 114 -12.48 4.41 -14.79
C GLN A 114 -13.00 5.68 -15.49
N TYR A 115 -13.91 5.51 -16.44
CA TYR A 115 -14.39 6.58 -17.31
C TYR A 115 -15.79 7.03 -16.90
N PHE A 116 -16.00 8.34 -16.95
CA PHE A 116 -17.33 8.95 -16.90
C PHE A 116 -17.50 9.93 -18.07
N TRP A 117 -18.74 10.20 -18.42
CA TRP A 117 -19.06 11.17 -19.47
C TRP A 117 -19.05 12.59 -18.93
N ASP A 118 -18.22 13.47 -19.49
CA ASP A 118 -18.23 14.91 -19.20
C ASP A 118 -19.02 15.66 -20.29
N PRO A 119 -20.17 16.30 -19.96
CA PRO A 119 -21.00 16.99 -20.94
C PRO A 119 -20.38 18.27 -21.51
N ASN A 120 -19.44 18.90 -20.81
CA ASN A 120 -18.74 20.09 -21.30
C ASN A 120 -17.69 19.71 -22.34
N LEU A 121 -17.00 18.58 -22.12
CA LEU A 121 -16.02 18.03 -23.06
C LEU A 121 -16.67 17.21 -24.17
N LYS A 122 -17.92 16.79 -23.97
CA LYS A 122 -18.67 15.86 -24.84
C LYS A 122 -17.88 14.57 -25.09
N ASP A 123 -17.23 14.06 -24.04
CA ASP A 123 -16.41 12.86 -24.15
C ASP A 123 -16.35 12.04 -22.86
N LEU A 124 -15.87 10.80 -22.99
CA LEU A 124 -15.49 9.96 -21.86
C LEU A 124 -14.13 10.39 -21.34
N VAL A 125 -14.05 10.66 -20.05
CA VAL A 125 -12.82 11.09 -19.40
C VAL A 125 -12.55 10.24 -18.16
N SER A 126 -11.26 10.02 -17.91
CA SER A 126 -10.74 9.54 -16.63
C SER A 126 -10.05 10.70 -15.93
N LEU A 127 -10.26 10.83 -14.63
CA LEU A 127 -9.54 11.81 -13.82
C LEU A 127 -8.43 11.11 -13.08
N GLN A 128 -7.29 11.78 -13.01
CA GLN A 128 -6.22 11.43 -12.09
C GLN A 128 -5.70 12.73 -11.46
N ARG A 129 -5.34 12.67 -10.19
CA ARG A 129 -4.64 13.73 -9.49
C ARG A 129 -3.44 13.13 -8.81
N ILE A 130 -2.27 13.64 -9.20
CA ILE A 130 -1.02 13.37 -8.53
C ILE A 130 -0.85 14.40 -7.41
N PHE A 131 -0.43 13.93 -6.24
CA PHE A 131 -0.06 14.77 -5.11
C PHE A 131 1.46 14.79 -4.98
N THR A 132 2.05 15.98 -4.89
CA THR A 132 3.46 16.10 -4.52
C THR A 132 3.63 15.79 -3.03
N PRO A 133 4.80 15.31 -2.58
CA PRO A 133 5.05 15.14 -1.15
C PRO A 133 4.82 16.42 -0.37
N GLN A 134 5.14 17.58 -0.94
CA GLN A 134 4.92 18.88 -0.31
C GLN A 134 3.43 19.18 -0.08
N GLU A 135 2.55 18.82 -1.02
CA GLU A 135 1.09 18.90 -0.83
C GLU A 135 0.58 17.97 0.28
N LEU A 136 1.29 16.86 0.55
CA LEU A 136 0.95 15.90 1.60
C LEU A 136 1.55 16.24 2.98
N GLY A 137 2.39 17.27 3.08
CA GLY A 137 3.09 17.64 4.32
C GLY A 137 4.54 17.18 4.41
N GLY A 138 5.14 16.78 3.28
CA GLY A 138 6.53 16.38 3.13
C GLY A 138 6.71 14.88 2.83
N ASN A 139 7.95 14.47 2.58
CA ASN A 139 8.28 13.07 2.26
C ASN A 139 7.91 12.08 3.38
N GLU A 140 7.93 12.54 4.63
CA GLU A 140 7.50 11.75 5.79
C GLU A 140 6.01 11.42 5.72
N ALA A 141 5.17 12.40 5.38
CA ALA A 141 3.72 12.22 5.26
C ALA A 141 3.32 11.44 4.00
N ALA A 142 4.14 11.50 2.94
CA ALA A 142 3.97 10.71 1.72
C ALA A 142 4.51 9.27 1.82
N SER A 143 4.64 8.73 3.03
CA SER A 143 5.14 7.38 3.27
C SER A 143 4.09 6.51 3.94
N THR A 144 3.98 5.26 3.50
CA THR A 144 3.20 4.24 4.19
C THR A 144 3.98 3.76 5.42
N LEU A 145 3.30 3.78 6.56
CA LEU A 145 3.80 3.27 7.83
C LEU A 145 3.20 1.89 8.08
N TYR A 146 4.06 0.95 8.43
CA TYR A 146 3.69 -0.41 8.81
C TYR A 146 4.13 -0.61 10.26
N ASP A 147 3.16 -0.67 11.16
CA ASP A 147 3.36 -1.02 12.55
C ASP A 147 2.66 -2.35 12.80
N GLU A 148 3.43 -3.42 12.89
CA GLU A 148 2.91 -4.77 13.07
C GLU A 148 3.47 -5.39 14.34
N TYR A 149 2.64 -6.19 14.99
CA TYR A 149 3.05 -7.01 16.10
C TYR A 149 2.30 -8.34 16.04
N THR A 150 2.94 -9.37 16.57
CA THR A 150 2.37 -10.71 16.70
C THR A 150 2.91 -11.30 17.98
N TYR A 151 2.07 -12.03 18.70
CA TYR A 151 2.49 -12.81 19.84
C TYR A 151 1.83 -14.16 19.77
N ASP A 152 2.55 -15.19 20.17
CA ASP A 152 1.96 -16.49 20.40
C ASP A 152 2.37 -17.02 21.76
N PHE A 153 1.47 -17.79 22.35
CA PHE A 153 1.78 -18.57 23.53
C PHE A 153 1.25 -19.97 23.34
N ASN A 154 2.00 -20.94 23.86
CA ASN A 154 1.60 -22.34 23.91
C ASN A 154 1.96 -22.89 25.28
N VAL A 155 1.06 -23.70 25.85
CA VAL A 155 1.30 -24.42 27.08
C VAL A 155 0.78 -25.83 26.93
N GLY A 156 1.51 -26.80 27.46
CA GLY A 156 1.12 -28.19 27.38
C GLY A 156 1.77 -29.06 28.42
N VAL A 157 1.30 -30.29 28.46
CA VAL A 157 1.87 -31.37 29.26
C VAL A 157 2.12 -32.54 28.33
N ARG A 158 3.30 -33.14 28.46
CA ARG A 158 3.70 -34.33 27.74
C ARG A 158 4.24 -35.37 28.70
N GLY A 159 4.14 -36.63 28.33
CA GLY A 159 4.66 -37.70 29.14
C GLY A 159 4.59 -39.07 28.49
N ASN A 160 4.99 -40.07 29.25
CA ASN A 160 4.94 -41.45 28.84
C ASN A 160 4.06 -42.27 29.79
N LEU A 161 3.15 -43.07 29.22
CA LEU A 161 2.27 -44.00 29.93
C LEU A 161 2.78 -45.43 29.74
N ALA A 162 3.11 -46.08 30.87
CA ALA A 162 3.52 -47.48 30.96
C ALA A 162 4.73 -47.88 30.09
N ASP A 163 5.66 -46.96 29.85
CA ASP A 163 6.87 -47.12 29.02
C ASP A 163 6.57 -47.53 27.57
N ARG A 164 5.34 -47.29 27.11
CA ARG A 164 4.83 -47.79 25.82
C ARG A 164 4.06 -46.75 25.01
N PHE A 165 3.56 -45.70 25.65
CA PHE A 165 2.72 -44.70 24.98
C PHE A 165 3.14 -43.29 25.35
N ASP A 166 3.66 -42.54 24.37
CA ASP A 166 3.88 -41.11 24.52
C ASP A 166 2.57 -40.35 24.29
N TRP A 167 2.33 -39.33 25.10
CA TRP A 167 1.17 -38.47 24.99
C TRP A 167 1.55 -37.00 25.15
N GLU A 168 0.79 -36.12 24.51
CA GLU A 168 0.87 -34.68 24.68
C GLU A 168 -0.54 -34.08 24.62
N ALA A 169 -0.79 -33.11 25.51
CA ALA A 169 -1.95 -32.24 25.43
C ALA A 169 -1.47 -30.80 25.55
N SER A 170 -1.79 -29.98 24.56
CA SER A 170 -1.39 -28.57 24.53
C SER A 170 -2.52 -27.65 24.06
N ALA A 171 -2.44 -26.40 24.50
CA ALA A 171 -3.32 -25.32 24.09
C ALA A 171 -2.49 -24.07 23.84
N GLY A 172 -2.89 -23.28 22.85
CA GLY A 172 -2.18 -22.05 22.52
C GLY A 172 -3.03 -21.06 21.75
N ARG A 173 -2.47 -19.88 21.56
CA ARG A 173 -3.07 -18.77 20.81
C ARG A 173 -1.98 -18.02 20.06
N ALA A 174 -2.35 -17.48 18.90
CA ALA A 174 -1.58 -16.51 18.11
C ALA A 174 -2.46 -15.28 17.81
#